data_AF-A0A6J0SJF4-F1
#
_entry.id   AF-A0A6J0SJF4-F1
#
_cell.length_a   1.000
_cell.length_b   1.000
_cell.length_c   1.000
_cell.angle_alpha   90.00
_cell.angle_beta   90.00
_cell.angle_gamma   90.00
#
_symmetry.space_group_name_H-M   'P 1'
#
loop_
_entity.id
_entity.type
_entity.pdbx_description
1 polymer ?
#
loop_
_entity_poly.entity_id
_entity_poly.type
_entity_poly.pdbx_seq_one_letter_code
_entity_poly.pdbx_strand_id
1 'polypeptide(L)'
;SLRHLLLGRNRIQDAWGVERLSRNVTHFDFSGNRLGDLGQLWGQLGEIPNLRFLNLSGNTLARCYCVGKSPRQLRELDLSHNALGDIWGEEKCVDVFRDAQKLAVLNLSSNALRTLPRALFQTLVSLQVLDLSSNLLSEVPDEAFHALRSLRTLSVRGNPLLTLSPAPFAALEGLRSLDLRDVSLICDCRLSDFQLWMDEKATGLSEGEATLSCVQPHPSFWRLSLPAFLKSHCLPLSPKASGHISHSREGEMKMI
;
A
#
# COMPACT_ATOMS: atom_id res chain seq x y z
N SER A 1 25.39 7.82 25.53
CA SER A 1 24.43 8.68 24.80
C SER A 1 23.31 7.80 24.26
N LEU A 2 22.05 8.14 24.56
CA LEU A 2 20.88 7.32 24.25
C LEU A 2 20.59 7.32 22.75
N ARG A 3 20.52 6.14 22.13
CA ARG A 3 20.24 5.93 20.69
C ARG A 3 18.91 5.24 20.41
N HIS A 4 18.48 4.40 21.33
CA HIS A 4 17.25 3.63 21.24
C HIS A 4 16.35 4.05 22.40
N LEU A 5 15.10 4.38 22.10
CA LEU A 5 14.08 4.61 23.11
C LEU A 5 12.93 3.63 22.82
N LEU A 6 12.74 2.70 23.75
CA LEU A 6 11.76 1.63 23.64
C LEU A 6 10.63 1.90 24.63
N LEU A 7 9.55 2.46 24.14
CA LEU A 7 8.35 2.86 24.91
C LEU A 7 7.11 2.09 24.44
N GLY A 8 7.30 0.96 23.78
CA GLY A 8 6.22 0.10 23.33
C GLY A 8 5.36 -0.42 24.49
N ARG A 9 4.07 -0.67 24.21
CA ARG A 9 3.08 -1.27 25.12
C ARG A 9 2.88 -0.51 26.43
N ASN A 10 2.82 0.82 26.34
CA ASN A 10 2.51 1.70 27.45
C ASN A 10 1.12 2.33 27.29
N ARG A 11 0.87 3.49 27.91
CA ARG A 11 -0.39 4.25 27.83
C ARG A 11 -0.17 5.68 27.33
N ILE A 12 0.87 5.88 26.53
CA ILE A 12 1.30 7.19 26.05
C ILE A 12 0.28 7.73 25.05
N GLN A 13 -0.11 8.99 25.19
CA GLN A 13 -1.13 9.65 24.37
C GLN A 13 -0.55 10.76 23.47
N ASP A 14 0.65 11.24 23.80
CA ASP A 14 1.39 12.21 23.02
C ASP A 14 2.90 11.96 23.15
N ALA A 15 3.69 12.53 22.25
CA ALA A 15 5.15 12.45 22.29
C ALA A 15 5.76 13.78 22.72
N TRP A 16 5.10 14.56 23.59
CA TRP A 16 5.63 15.86 24.00
C TRP A 16 6.96 15.72 24.76
N GLY A 17 7.94 16.56 24.42
CA GLY A 17 9.24 16.61 25.09
C GLY A 17 10.23 15.53 24.67
N VAL A 18 9.85 14.59 23.80
CA VAL A 18 10.75 13.53 23.31
C VAL A 18 11.96 14.09 22.56
N GLU A 19 11.80 15.26 21.92
CA GLU A 19 12.87 15.97 21.22
C GLU A 19 13.99 16.42 22.17
N ARG A 20 13.69 16.54 23.48
CA ARG A 20 14.63 16.94 24.52
C ARG A 20 15.41 15.77 25.12
N LEU A 21 14.95 14.53 24.92
CA LEU A 21 15.52 13.35 25.57
C LEU A 21 16.92 13.02 25.06
N SER A 22 17.17 13.12 23.75
CA SER A 22 18.50 12.97 23.16
C SER A 22 18.49 13.29 21.66
N ARG A 23 19.42 14.14 21.21
CA ARG A 23 19.65 14.43 19.76
C ARG A 23 20.26 13.25 18.99
N ASN A 24 20.74 12.23 19.71
CA ASN A 24 21.41 11.06 19.13
C ASN A 24 20.50 9.85 18.97
N VAL A 25 19.21 10.00 19.30
CA VAL A 25 18.22 8.97 19.03
C VAL A 25 18.18 8.66 17.54
N THR A 26 18.20 7.38 17.24
CA THR A 26 18.01 6.84 15.89
C THR A 26 16.84 5.88 15.79
N HIS A 27 16.42 5.25 16.89
CA HIS A 27 15.32 4.28 16.94
C HIS A 27 14.33 4.64 18.03
N PHE A 28 13.06 4.84 17.63
CA PHE A 28 11.93 5.03 18.53
C PHE A 28 10.90 3.94 18.33
N ASP A 29 10.56 3.26 19.43
CA ASP A 29 9.44 2.34 19.48
C ASP A 29 8.36 2.91 20.41
N PHE A 30 7.24 3.28 19.81
CA PHE A 30 6.00 3.74 20.45
C PHE A 30 4.84 2.78 20.18
N SER A 31 5.13 1.55 19.76
CA SER A 31 4.10 0.57 19.43
C SER A 31 3.15 0.29 20.61
N GLY A 32 1.90 -0.09 20.36
CA GLY A 32 0.99 -0.50 21.44
C GLY A 32 0.68 0.59 22.47
N ASN A 33 0.57 1.86 22.04
CA ASN A 33 0.23 2.99 22.91
C ASN A 33 -1.18 3.53 22.57
N ARG A 34 -1.48 4.79 22.90
CA ARG A 34 -2.78 5.46 22.69
C ARG A 34 -2.60 6.77 21.92
N LEU A 35 -1.61 6.83 21.03
CA LEU A 35 -1.37 8.00 20.19
C LEU A 35 -2.53 8.13 19.20
N GLY A 36 -3.17 9.31 19.17
CA GLY A 36 -4.39 9.53 18.39
C GLY A 36 -4.26 10.49 17.21
N ASP A 37 -3.28 11.39 17.25
CA ASP A 37 -3.08 12.42 16.22
C ASP A 37 -1.75 12.22 15.49
N LEU A 38 -1.82 11.82 14.22
CA LEU A 38 -0.64 11.61 13.39
C LEU A 38 0.10 12.91 13.12
N GLY A 39 -0.60 14.00 12.82
CA GLY A 39 0.01 15.26 12.39
C GLY A 39 0.82 15.93 13.48
N GLN A 40 0.22 16.06 14.67
CA GLN A 40 0.89 16.61 15.85
C GLN A 40 2.12 15.79 16.21
N LEU A 41 1.98 14.46 16.24
CA LEU A 41 3.08 13.54 16.52
C LEU A 41 4.19 13.67 15.48
N TRP A 42 3.83 13.75 14.20
CA TRP A 42 4.79 13.88 13.11
C TRP A 42 5.64 15.13 13.26
N GLY A 43 5.01 16.27 13.58
CA GLY A 43 5.69 17.52 13.85
C GLY A 43 6.70 17.44 15.00
N GLN A 44 6.34 16.76 16.10
CA GLN A 44 7.23 16.54 17.25
C GLN A 44 8.42 15.66 16.88
N LEU A 45 8.18 14.55 16.17
CA LEU A 45 9.23 13.62 15.75
C LEU A 45 10.13 14.21 14.65
N GLY A 46 9.63 15.15 13.86
CA GLY A 46 10.40 15.91 12.89
C GLY A 46 11.52 16.77 13.48
N GLU A 47 11.48 17.06 14.79
CA GLU A 47 12.56 17.76 15.50
C GLU A 47 13.74 16.84 15.85
N ILE A 48 13.64 15.53 15.65
CA ILE A 48 14.70 14.57 15.96
C ILE A 48 15.56 14.33 14.70
N PRO A 49 16.75 14.95 14.62
CA PRO A 49 17.48 15.05 13.35
C PRO A 49 18.03 13.71 12.84
N ASN A 50 18.21 12.73 13.73
CA ASN A 50 18.86 11.46 13.42
C ASN A 50 17.90 10.26 13.43
N LEU A 51 16.59 10.48 13.54
CA LEU A 51 15.61 9.41 13.60
C LEU A 51 15.59 8.61 12.29
N ARG A 52 15.82 7.29 12.38
CA ARG A 52 15.91 6.36 11.25
C ARG A 52 14.86 5.27 11.30
N PHE A 53 14.52 4.80 12.49
CA PHE A 53 13.51 3.77 12.71
C PHE A 53 12.43 4.32 13.63
N LEU A 54 11.18 4.19 13.21
CA LEU A 54 10.03 4.62 13.98
C LEU A 54 8.94 3.54 13.92
N ASN A 55 8.61 2.97 15.07
CA ASN A 55 7.49 2.06 15.21
C ASN A 55 6.33 2.73 15.96
N LEU A 56 5.22 2.94 15.26
CA LEU A 56 3.96 3.50 15.74
C LEU A 56 2.80 2.49 15.64
N SER A 57 3.12 1.21 15.40
CA SER A 57 2.10 0.18 15.22
C SER A 57 1.21 0.00 16.45
N GLY A 58 -0.04 -0.42 16.27
CA GLY A 58 -0.93 -0.73 17.39
C GLY A 58 -1.26 0.50 18.25
N ASN A 59 -1.46 1.65 17.63
CA ASN A 59 -1.94 2.87 18.28
C ASN A 59 -3.39 3.16 17.84
N THR A 60 -3.88 4.37 18.09
CA THR A 60 -5.23 4.81 17.73
C THR A 60 -5.19 5.99 16.75
N LEU A 61 -4.20 6.02 15.86
CA LEU A 61 -4.00 7.13 14.93
C LEU A 61 -5.16 7.19 13.93
N ALA A 62 -6.08 8.12 14.16
CA ALA A 62 -7.31 8.34 13.38
C ALA A 62 -7.51 9.81 13.01
N ARG A 63 -6.68 10.71 13.55
CA ARG A 63 -6.80 12.16 13.38
C ARG A 63 -5.51 12.76 12.86
N CYS A 64 -5.65 13.88 12.17
CA CYS A 64 -4.51 14.66 11.72
C CYS A 64 -4.90 16.14 11.58
N TYR A 65 -4.51 16.96 12.56
CA TYR A 65 -4.85 18.39 12.57
C TYR A 65 -3.85 19.27 11.84
N CYS A 66 -2.54 19.01 11.97
CA CYS A 66 -1.49 19.83 11.36
C CYS A 66 -0.25 18.98 11.06
N VAL A 67 0.24 19.03 9.82
CA VAL A 67 1.53 18.40 9.46
C VAL A 67 2.64 19.40 9.71
N GLY A 68 3.41 19.16 10.78
CA GLY A 68 4.58 19.96 11.11
C GLY A 68 5.83 19.56 10.33
N LYS A 69 7.02 19.76 10.92
CA LYS A 69 8.27 19.24 10.36
C LYS A 69 8.21 17.72 10.23
N SER A 70 8.91 17.20 9.22
CA SER A 70 8.98 15.76 8.94
C SER A 70 10.33 15.15 9.34
N PRO A 71 10.37 13.89 9.81
CA PRO A 71 11.61 13.18 10.13
C PRO A 71 12.38 12.78 8.87
N ARG A 72 13.23 13.68 8.38
CA ARG A 72 13.90 13.57 7.06
C ARG A 72 14.93 12.43 6.93
N GLN A 73 15.37 11.83 8.04
CA GLN A 73 16.33 10.73 8.05
C GLN A 73 15.68 9.35 8.17
N LEU A 74 14.34 9.30 8.20
CA LEU A 74 13.61 8.07 8.40
C LEU A 74 13.90 7.07 7.27
N ARG A 75 14.13 5.81 7.66
CA ARG A 75 14.44 4.67 6.80
C ARG A 75 13.36 3.62 6.91
N GLU A 76 12.82 3.42 8.11
CA GLU A 76 11.79 2.42 8.37
C GLU A 76 10.70 3.03 9.23
N LEU A 77 9.46 2.83 8.79
CA LEU A 77 8.26 3.31 9.45
C LEU A 77 7.23 2.18 9.53
N ASP A 78 6.83 1.85 10.75
CA ASP A 78 5.69 0.99 10.98
C ASP A 78 4.51 1.81 11.53
N LEU A 79 3.43 1.85 10.76
CA LEU A 79 2.16 2.50 11.09
C LEU A 79 1.01 1.48 11.10
N SER A 80 1.31 0.19 11.09
CA SER A 80 0.30 -0.87 11.03
C SER A 80 -0.62 -0.87 12.24
N HIS A 81 -1.80 -1.49 12.11
CA HIS A 81 -2.76 -1.62 13.22
C HIS A 81 -3.11 -0.26 13.86
N ASN A 82 -3.54 0.69 13.02
CA ASN A 82 -4.07 1.99 13.40
C ASN A 82 -5.43 2.20 12.69
N ALA A 83 -5.91 3.44 12.61
CA ALA A 83 -7.16 3.80 11.92
C ALA A 83 -6.90 4.87 10.86
N LEU A 84 -5.80 4.75 10.10
CA LEU A 84 -5.39 5.75 9.10
C LEU A 84 -6.41 5.92 7.96
N GLY A 85 -7.35 4.97 7.80
CA GLY A 85 -8.47 5.10 6.88
C GLY A 85 -9.33 6.34 7.16
N ASP A 86 -9.47 6.73 8.44
CA ASP A 86 -10.22 7.92 8.84
C ASP A 86 -9.50 9.23 8.49
N ILE A 87 -8.18 9.16 8.26
CA ILE A 87 -7.37 10.32 7.86
C ILE A 87 -7.37 10.45 6.34
N TRP A 88 -6.92 9.40 5.64
CA TRP A 88 -6.71 9.45 4.20
C TRP A 88 -7.98 9.23 3.39
N GLY A 89 -9.01 8.59 3.95
CA GLY A 89 -10.35 8.55 3.35
C GLY A 89 -11.02 9.92 3.28
N GLU A 90 -10.57 10.88 4.09
CA GLU A 90 -11.03 12.27 4.08
C GLU A 90 -10.01 13.24 3.43
N GLU A 91 -9.02 12.72 2.69
CA GLU A 91 -7.96 13.52 2.04
C GLU A 91 -7.16 14.42 3.00
N LYS A 92 -7.07 14.04 4.29
CA LYS A 92 -6.27 14.76 5.29
C LYS A 92 -4.83 14.27 5.29
N CYS A 93 -3.88 15.17 5.53
CA CYS A 93 -2.45 14.83 5.70
C CYS A 93 -1.86 13.94 4.60
N VAL A 94 -2.29 14.18 3.37
CA VAL A 94 -1.80 13.48 2.16
C VAL A 94 -0.33 13.78 1.86
N ASP A 95 0.23 14.79 2.51
CA ASP A 95 1.62 15.20 2.38
C ASP A 95 2.48 14.89 3.62
N VAL A 96 1.99 14.06 4.56
CA VAL A 96 2.73 13.66 5.76
C VAL A 96 4.10 13.05 5.42
N PHE A 97 4.22 12.39 4.26
CA PHE A 97 5.47 11.79 3.81
C PHE A 97 6.32 12.67 2.89
N ARG A 98 5.94 13.93 2.63
CA ARG A 98 6.57 14.82 1.62
C ARG A 98 8.10 14.89 1.73
N ASP A 99 8.65 14.97 2.93
CA ASP A 99 10.10 15.07 3.13
C ASP A 99 10.77 13.72 3.49
N ALA A 100 10.04 12.61 3.50
CA ALA A 100 10.52 11.28 3.91
C ALA A 100 11.21 10.54 2.74
N GLN A 101 11.96 11.25 1.90
CA GLN A 101 12.56 10.71 0.66
C GLN A 101 13.57 9.56 0.88
N LYS A 102 14.07 9.41 2.12
CA LYS A 102 15.01 8.37 2.54
C LYS A 102 14.33 7.09 3.01
N LEU A 103 13.01 7.08 3.15
CA LEU A 103 12.23 5.95 3.63
C LEU A 103 12.37 4.77 2.66
N ALA A 104 12.72 3.62 3.21
CA ALA A 104 12.97 2.38 2.49
C ALA A 104 11.90 1.32 2.81
N VAL A 105 11.36 1.32 4.04
CA VAL A 105 10.33 0.38 4.48
C VAL A 105 9.16 1.16 5.06
N LEU A 106 7.95 0.87 4.56
CA LEU A 106 6.71 1.44 5.06
C LEU A 106 5.66 0.34 5.24
N ASN A 107 5.21 0.15 6.48
CA ASN A 107 4.12 -0.75 6.81
C ASN A 107 2.86 0.05 7.14
N LEU A 108 1.82 -0.11 6.32
CA LEU A 108 0.49 0.49 6.46
C LEU A 108 -0.61 -0.58 6.59
N SER A 109 -0.25 -1.83 6.88
CA SER A 109 -1.21 -2.91 7.01
C SER A 109 -2.21 -2.69 8.14
N SER A 110 -3.42 -3.26 8.01
CA SER A 110 -4.44 -3.21 9.07
C SER A 110 -4.79 -1.77 9.52
N ASN A 111 -5.13 -0.90 8.57
CA ASN A 111 -5.47 0.51 8.81
C ASN A 111 -6.86 0.92 8.34
N ALA A 112 -7.67 -0.05 7.88
CA ALA A 112 -8.98 0.18 7.29
C ALA A 112 -8.95 1.17 6.09
N LEU A 113 -7.83 1.24 5.35
CA LEU A 113 -7.71 2.11 4.18
C LEU A 113 -8.70 1.69 3.09
N ARG A 114 -9.55 2.61 2.64
CA ARG A 114 -10.51 2.39 1.54
C ARG A 114 -10.04 2.95 0.20
N THR A 115 -9.18 3.96 0.25
CA THR A 115 -8.58 4.63 -0.91
C THR A 115 -7.13 4.96 -0.59
N LEU A 116 -6.35 5.23 -1.65
CA LEU A 116 -4.99 5.72 -1.57
C LEU A 116 -4.95 7.11 -2.22
N PRO A 117 -4.78 8.19 -1.44
CA PRO A 117 -4.66 9.54 -1.99
C PRO A 117 -3.51 9.61 -2.99
N ARG A 118 -3.74 10.25 -4.14
CA ARG A 118 -2.77 10.32 -5.25
C ARG A 118 -1.41 10.88 -4.82
N ALA A 119 -1.40 11.78 -3.84
CA ALA A 119 -0.18 12.46 -3.38
C ALA A 119 0.62 11.68 -2.33
N LEU A 120 0.03 10.65 -1.71
CA LEU A 120 0.54 10.05 -0.48
C LEU A 120 1.98 9.50 -0.63
N PHE A 121 2.29 8.91 -1.78
CA PHE A 121 3.56 8.23 -2.03
C PHE A 121 4.47 8.97 -3.02
N GLN A 122 4.09 10.16 -3.50
CA GLN A 122 4.75 10.83 -4.63
C GLN A 122 6.22 11.17 -4.42
N THR A 123 6.67 11.26 -3.17
CA THR A 123 8.05 11.65 -2.82
C THR A 123 8.90 10.47 -2.35
N LEU A 124 8.32 9.27 -2.22
CA LEU A 124 8.95 8.10 -1.63
C LEU A 124 9.80 7.31 -2.65
N VAL A 125 10.68 8.03 -3.37
CA VAL A 125 11.49 7.49 -4.47
C VAL A 125 12.49 6.41 -4.05
N SER A 126 12.86 6.36 -2.75
CA SER A 126 13.76 5.35 -2.18
C SER A 126 13.04 4.14 -1.58
N LEU A 127 11.70 4.11 -1.60
CA LEU A 127 10.93 3.06 -0.94
C LEU A 127 11.16 1.72 -1.64
N GLN A 128 11.46 0.69 -0.84
CA GLN A 128 11.78 -0.66 -1.30
C GLN A 128 10.71 -1.67 -0.89
N VAL A 129 10.08 -1.45 0.26
CA VAL A 129 9.04 -2.33 0.81
C VAL A 129 7.84 -1.49 1.19
N LEU A 130 6.68 -1.85 0.65
CA LEU A 130 5.39 -1.27 0.99
C LEU A 130 4.40 -2.39 1.32
N ASP A 131 3.89 -2.38 2.55
CA ASP A 131 2.84 -3.31 2.99
C ASP A 131 1.51 -2.55 3.17
N LEU A 132 0.53 -2.87 2.34
CA LEU A 132 -0.84 -2.37 2.36
C LEU A 132 -1.85 -3.48 2.71
N SER A 133 -1.37 -4.62 3.21
CA SER A 133 -2.22 -5.78 3.46
C SER A 133 -3.29 -5.55 4.55
N SER A 134 -4.35 -6.36 4.52
CA SER A 134 -5.43 -6.32 5.50
C SER A 134 -6.07 -4.93 5.64
N ASN A 135 -6.24 -4.23 4.53
CA ASN A 135 -6.99 -2.98 4.44
C ASN A 135 -8.35 -3.23 3.76
N LEU A 136 -9.05 -2.15 3.39
CA LEU A 136 -10.39 -2.20 2.80
C LEU A 136 -10.40 -1.62 1.36
N LEU A 137 -9.27 -1.73 0.65
CA LEU A 137 -9.15 -1.23 -0.72
C LEU A 137 -10.01 -2.10 -1.65
N SER A 138 -10.91 -1.47 -2.41
CA SER A 138 -11.70 -2.13 -3.46
C SER A 138 -11.03 -2.07 -4.83
N GLU A 139 -10.10 -1.13 -5.01
CA GLU A 139 -9.28 -0.94 -6.20
C GLU A 139 -7.93 -0.30 -5.82
N VAL A 140 -6.97 -0.36 -6.74
CA VAL A 140 -5.71 0.39 -6.64
C VAL A 140 -5.73 1.47 -7.71
N PRO A 141 -5.62 2.77 -7.37
CA PRO A 141 -5.59 3.84 -8.36
C PRO A 141 -4.39 3.70 -9.32
N ASP A 142 -4.61 3.97 -10.61
CA ASP A 142 -3.60 3.82 -11.67
C ASP A 142 -2.27 4.54 -11.40
N GLU A 143 -2.32 5.68 -10.69
CA GLU A 143 -1.15 6.50 -10.38
C GLU A 143 -0.61 6.29 -8.95
N ALA A 144 -1.17 5.33 -8.19
CA ALA A 144 -0.87 5.17 -6.76
C ALA A 144 0.62 4.96 -6.50
N PHE A 145 1.32 4.24 -7.38
CA PHE A 145 2.71 3.84 -7.17
C PHE A 145 3.69 4.41 -8.20
N HIS A 146 3.27 5.37 -9.03
CA HIS A 146 4.07 5.89 -10.15
C HIS A 146 5.47 6.41 -9.72
N ALA A 147 5.57 6.97 -8.51
CA ALA A 147 6.83 7.50 -7.97
C ALA A 147 7.75 6.44 -7.32
N LEU A 148 7.25 5.23 -7.06
CA LEU A 148 7.93 4.19 -6.27
C LEU A 148 8.92 3.37 -7.10
N ARG A 149 9.82 4.03 -7.82
CA ARG A 149 10.75 3.40 -8.78
C ARG A 149 11.75 2.41 -8.15
N SER A 150 11.99 2.53 -6.84
CA SER A 150 12.89 1.63 -6.09
C SER A 150 12.18 0.44 -5.45
N LEU A 151 10.85 0.31 -5.62
CA LEU A 151 10.05 -0.68 -4.91
C LEU A 151 10.40 -2.09 -5.37
N ARG A 152 10.60 -2.97 -4.40
CA ARG A 152 10.97 -4.39 -4.60
C ARG A 152 9.91 -5.33 -4.07
N THR A 153 9.23 -4.95 -3.00
CA THR A 153 8.19 -5.75 -2.36
C THR A 153 6.95 -4.90 -2.16
N LEU A 154 5.83 -5.39 -2.70
CA LEU A 154 4.52 -4.81 -2.51
C LEU A 154 3.56 -5.89 -2.03
N SER A 155 2.83 -5.62 -0.96
CA SER A 155 1.73 -6.47 -0.51
C SER A 155 0.43 -5.68 -0.50
N VAL A 156 -0.58 -6.18 -1.19
CA VAL A 156 -1.99 -5.73 -1.06
C VAL A 156 -2.89 -6.87 -0.60
N ARG A 157 -2.29 -7.93 -0.04
CA ARG A 157 -2.97 -9.13 0.44
C ARG A 157 -4.16 -8.82 1.35
N GLY A 158 -5.24 -9.58 1.23
CA GLY A 158 -6.38 -9.47 2.14
C GLY A 158 -7.15 -8.15 2.03
N ASN A 159 -7.01 -7.44 0.89
CA ASN A 159 -7.91 -6.34 0.54
C ASN A 159 -9.06 -6.86 -0.32
N PRO A 160 -10.28 -6.31 -0.20
CA PRO A 160 -11.43 -6.68 -1.01
C PRO A 160 -11.35 -6.10 -2.44
N LEU A 161 -10.19 -6.25 -3.11
CA LEU A 161 -9.99 -5.76 -4.47
C LEU A 161 -10.94 -6.47 -5.43
N LEU A 162 -11.79 -5.69 -6.09
CA LEU A 162 -12.80 -6.19 -7.02
C LEU A 162 -12.25 -6.36 -8.44
N THR A 163 -11.23 -5.57 -8.78
CA THR A 163 -10.59 -5.58 -10.10
C THR A 163 -9.10 -5.24 -9.97
N LEU A 164 -8.33 -5.57 -11.00
CA LEU A 164 -6.92 -5.26 -11.13
C LEU A 164 -6.62 -4.80 -12.57
N SER A 165 -5.86 -3.71 -12.69
CA SER A 165 -5.28 -3.25 -13.95
C SER A 165 -3.74 -3.29 -13.87
N PRO A 166 -3.01 -3.39 -14.99
CA PRO A 166 -1.55 -3.29 -14.98
C PRO A 166 -1.02 -1.90 -14.56
N ALA A 167 -1.83 -0.85 -14.74
CA ALA A 167 -1.37 0.55 -14.70
C ALA A 167 -0.69 0.96 -13.37
N PRO A 168 -1.24 0.67 -12.18
CA PRO A 168 -0.57 0.99 -10.90
C PRO A 168 0.82 0.37 -10.76
N PHE A 169 1.04 -0.78 -11.39
CA PHE A 169 2.25 -1.57 -11.25
C PHE A 169 3.26 -1.34 -12.39
N ALA A 170 2.83 -0.68 -13.48
CA ALA A 170 3.64 -0.50 -14.69
C ALA A 170 4.95 0.26 -14.43
N ALA A 171 4.95 1.22 -13.49
CA ALA A 171 6.13 2.02 -13.13
C ALA A 171 7.11 1.28 -12.18
N LEU A 172 6.75 0.10 -11.68
CA LEU A 172 7.52 -0.66 -10.69
C LEU A 172 8.55 -1.59 -11.35
N GLU A 173 9.49 -1.00 -12.09
CA GLU A 173 10.49 -1.73 -12.88
C GLU A 173 11.38 -2.69 -12.03
N GLY A 174 11.60 -2.34 -10.76
CA GLY A 174 12.43 -3.10 -9.83
C GLY A 174 11.66 -4.12 -8.96
N LEU A 175 10.36 -4.32 -9.20
CA LEU A 175 9.51 -5.18 -8.37
C LEU A 175 9.95 -6.64 -8.45
N ARG A 176 10.07 -7.28 -7.29
CA ARG A 176 10.53 -8.68 -7.13
C ARG A 176 9.50 -9.55 -6.43
N SER A 177 8.62 -8.95 -5.63
CA SER A 177 7.59 -9.66 -4.89
C SER A 177 6.32 -8.84 -4.90
N LEU A 178 5.23 -9.47 -5.33
CA LEU A 178 3.88 -8.91 -5.32
C LEU A 178 2.94 -9.91 -4.64
N ASP A 179 2.42 -9.55 -3.46
CA ASP A 179 1.48 -10.40 -2.72
C ASP A 179 0.04 -9.94 -2.95
N LEU A 180 -0.69 -10.73 -3.74
CA LEU A 180 -2.11 -10.53 -4.08
C LEU A 180 -3.02 -11.61 -3.46
N ARG A 181 -2.54 -12.34 -2.44
CA ARG A 181 -3.35 -13.37 -1.79
C ARG A 181 -4.61 -12.76 -1.17
N ASP A 182 -5.63 -13.59 -1.03
CA ASP A 182 -6.85 -13.24 -0.30
C ASP A 182 -7.58 -11.98 -0.84
N VAL A 183 -7.46 -11.68 -2.15
CA VAL A 183 -8.26 -10.66 -2.85
C VAL A 183 -9.61 -11.23 -3.32
N SER A 184 -10.59 -10.36 -3.59
CA SER A 184 -11.98 -10.75 -3.89
C SER A 184 -12.43 -10.33 -5.28
N LEU A 185 -11.75 -10.84 -6.31
CA LEU A 185 -11.96 -10.41 -7.69
C LEU A 185 -13.37 -10.73 -8.20
N ILE A 186 -13.98 -9.73 -8.84
CA ILE A 186 -15.10 -9.89 -9.76
C ILE A 186 -14.48 -10.20 -11.12
N CYS A 187 -14.55 -11.47 -11.52
CA CYS A 187 -13.92 -11.89 -12.75
C CYS A 187 -14.76 -11.49 -13.98
N ASP A 188 -14.13 -10.76 -14.88
CA ASP A 188 -14.61 -10.46 -16.22
C ASP A 188 -13.43 -10.38 -17.20
N CYS A 189 -13.71 -10.17 -18.48
CA CYS A 189 -12.69 -10.21 -19.52
C CYS A 189 -11.72 -9.01 -19.53
N ARG A 190 -11.96 -7.96 -18.74
CA ARG A 190 -11.02 -6.83 -18.59
C ARG A 190 -9.79 -7.22 -17.77
N LEU A 191 -9.90 -8.25 -16.93
CA LEU A 191 -8.76 -8.81 -16.19
C LEU A 191 -7.73 -9.51 -17.10
N SER A 192 -8.05 -9.69 -18.40
CA SER A 192 -7.11 -10.23 -19.39
C SER A 192 -5.80 -9.43 -19.45
N ASP A 193 -5.88 -8.11 -19.40
CA ASP A 193 -4.69 -7.24 -19.47
C ASP A 193 -3.79 -7.45 -18.26
N PHE A 194 -4.39 -7.60 -17.07
CA PHE A 194 -3.65 -7.88 -15.84
C PHE A 194 -3.05 -9.29 -15.85
N GLN A 195 -3.77 -10.29 -16.35
CA GLN A 195 -3.22 -11.65 -16.49
C GLN A 195 -2.02 -11.67 -17.46
N LEU A 196 -2.11 -10.99 -18.60
CA LEU A 196 -1.00 -10.88 -19.55
C LEU A 196 0.22 -10.20 -18.91
N TRP A 197 -0.01 -9.13 -18.14
CA TRP A 197 1.04 -8.45 -17.40
C TRP A 197 1.69 -9.36 -16.35
N MET A 198 0.89 -10.12 -15.60
CA MET A 198 1.40 -11.12 -14.65
C MET A 198 2.25 -12.17 -15.37
N ASP A 199 1.77 -12.72 -16.48
CA ASP A 199 2.50 -13.74 -17.26
C ASP A 199 3.85 -13.21 -17.79
N GLU A 200 3.92 -11.94 -18.21
CA GLU A 200 5.16 -11.28 -18.63
C GLU A 200 6.14 -11.12 -17.46
N LYS A 201 5.64 -10.76 -16.27
CA LYS A 201 6.46 -10.47 -15.07
C LYS A 201 6.77 -11.69 -14.21
N ALA A 202 6.04 -12.79 -14.36
CA ALA A 202 6.17 -14.02 -13.56
C ALA A 202 7.56 -14.65 -13.62
N THR A 203 8.36 -14.36 -14.65
CA THR A 203 9.76 -14.82 -14.75
C THR A 203 10.69 -14.19 -13.70
N GLY A 204 10.31 -13.07 -13.09
CA GLY A 204 11.12 -12.34 -12.10
C GLY A 204 10.42 -12.05 -10.76
N LEU A 205 9.14 -12.39 -10.62
CA LEU A 205 8.39 -12.21 -9.38
C LEU A 205 8.41 -13.50 -8.56
N SER A 206 8.86 -13.42 -7.30
CA SER A 206 8.60 -14.47 -6.32
C SER A 206 7.12 -14.42 -5.97
N GLU A 207 6.29 -15.17 -6.69
CA GLU A 207 4.89 -15.35 -6.35
C GLU A 207 4.80 -16.04 -5.00
N GLY A 208 3.95 -15.52 -4.12
CA GLY A 208 3.52 -16.26 -2.95
C GLY A 208 2.56 -17.37 -3.34
N GLU A 209 2.96 -18.30 -4.21
CA GLU A 209 2.33 -19.59 -4.62
C GLU A 209 0.80 -19.64 -4.85
N ALA A 210 0.07 -18.54 -4.78
CA ALA A 210 -1.37 -18.52 -4.80
C ALA A 210 -1.88 -17.92 -6.11
N THR A 211 -2.46 -18.78 -6.93
CA THR A 211 -3.22 -18.37 -8.11
C THR A 211 -4.39 -17.49 -7.69
N LEU A 212 -4.50 -16.30 -8.28
CA LEU A 212 -5.66 -15.43 -8.13
C LEU A 212 -6.95 -16.19 -8.44
N SER A 213 -7.95 -16.03 -7.59
CA SER A 213 -9.21 -16.77 -7.69
C SER A 213 -10.39 -15.80 -7.78
N CYS A 214 -11.39 -16.20 -8.57
CA CYS A 214 -12.63 -15.48 -8.73
C CYS A 214 -13.54 -15.69 -7.50
N VAL A 215 -14.22 -14.62 -7.08
CA VAL A 215 -15.24 -14.66 -6.02
C VAL A 215 -16.63 -14.30 -6.58
N GLN A 216 -16.66 -13.51 -7.64
CA GLN A 216 -17.86 -13.02 -8.34
C GLN A 216 -17.64 -13.09 -9.87
N PRO A 217 -18.68 -12.95 -10.74
CA PRO A 217 -20.07 -12.53 -10.46
C PRO A 217 -21.02 -13.63 -9.99
N HIS A 218 -20.65 -14.90 -10.11
CA HIS A 218 -21.52 -16.02 -9.74
C HIS A 218 -20.85 -16.94 -8.69
N PRO A 219 -21.58 -17.47 -7.69
CA PRO A 219 -21.01 -18.35 -6.66
C PRO A 219 -20.32 -19.60 -7.22
N SER A 220 -20.69 -20.06 -8.42
CA SER A 220 -20.02 -21.19 -9.10
C SER A 220 -18.59 -20.89 -9.52
N PHE A 221 -18.19 -19.62 -9.59
CA PHE A 221 -16.81 -19.21 -9.90
C PHE A 221 -15.94 -19.12 -8.65
N TRP A 222 -16.53 -19.34 -7.45
CA TRP A 222 -15.77 -19.40 -6.21
C TRP A 222 -14.62 -20.41 -6.34
N ARG A 223 -13.39 -19.93 -6.17
CA ARG A 223 -12.14 -20.71 -6.31
C ARG A 223 -11.77 -21.12 -7.74
N LEU A 224 -12.47 -20.62 -8.77
CA LEU A 224 -11.98 -20.73 -10.13
C LEU A 224 -10.78 -19.80 -10.27
N SER A 225 -9.63 -20.32 -10.71
CA SER A 225 -8.46 -19.47 -10.91
C SER A 225 -8.71 -18.48 -12.05
N LEU A 226 -8.14 -17.28 -11.95
CA LEU A 226 -8.28 -16.24 -12.97
C LEU A 226 -7.87 -16.75 -14.38
N PRO A 227 -6.73 -17.47 -14.56
CA PRO A 227 -6.40 -18.05 -15.86
C PRO A 227 -7.46 -19.03 -16.38
N ALA A 228 -8.04 -19.86 -15.49
CA ALA A 228 -9.07 -20.82 -15.88
C ALA A 228 -10.37 -20.12 -16.28
N PHE A 229 -10.78 -19.08 -15.55
CA PHE A 229 -11.92 -18.24 -15.89
C PHE A 229 -11.74 -17.60 -17.28
N LEU A 230 -10.63 -16.90 -17.50
CA LEU A 230 -10.36 -16.20 -18.75
C LEU A 230 -10.35 -17.17 -19.94
N LYS A 231 -9.73 -18.34 -19.79
CA LYS A 231 -9.69 -19.37 -20.84
C LYS A 231 -11.08 -19.92 -21.21
N SER A 232 -11.98 -20.01 -20.24
CA SER A 232 -13.29 -20.69 -20.42
C SER A 232 -14.44 -19.73 -20.74
N HIS A 233 -14.36 -18.47 -20.31
CA HIS A 233 -15.47 -17.51 -20.39
C HIS A 233 -15.14 -16.27 -21.21
N CYS A 234 -13.89 -16.05 -21.60
CA CYS A 234 -13.49 -14.96 -22.48
C CYS A 234 -13.09 -15.48 -23.86
N LEU A 235 -13.38 -14.70 -24.90
CA LEU A 235 -12.94 -15.00 -26.25
C LEU A 235 -11.40 -15.06 -26.28
N PRO A 236 -10.80 -15.97 -27.07
CA PRO A 236 -9.35 -16.07 -27.16
C PRO A 236 -8.77 -14.73 -27.63
N LEU A 237 -7.87 -14.18 -26.81
CA LEU A 237 -7.09 -12.99 -27.12
C LEU A 237 -6.36 -13.23 -28.45
N SER A 238 -6.67 -12.44 -29.49
CA SER A 238 -5.88 -12.46 -30.71
C SER A 238 -4.51 -11.84 -30.40
N PRO A 239 -3.39 -12.52 -30.69
CA PRO A 239 -2.08 -11.95 -30.48
C PRO A 239 -1.78 -11.00 -31.64
N LYS A 240 -2.23 -9.73 -31.54
CA LYS A 240 -1.69 -8.51 -32.20
C LYS A 240 -2.72 -7.39 -32.26
N ALA A 241 -2.48 -6.32 -31.50
CA ALA A 241 -2.65 -4.94 -31.95
C ALA A 241 -1.95 -3.98 -30.99
N SER A 242 -0.63 -3.88 -31.12
CA SER A 242 0.10 -2.69 -30.67
C SER A 242 -0.36 -1.53 -31.54
N GLY A 243 -1.33 -0.74 -31.06
CA GLY A 243 -1.82 0.41 -31.80
C GLY A 243 -3.06 1.03 -31.16
N HIS A 244 -2.86 2.17 -30.49
CA HIS A 244 -3.85 3.17 -30.11
C HIS A 244 -5.21 2.68 -29.58
N ILE A 245 -5.39 2.80 -28.26
CA ILE A 245 -6.70 2.71 -27.61
C ILE A 245 -7.56 3.88 -28.07
N SER A 246 -8.51 3.61 -28.98
CA SER A 246 -9.76 4.36 -29.06
C SER A 246 -10.81 3.59 -28.26
N HIS A 247 -11.50 4.32 -27.38
CA HIS A 247 -12.64 3.80 -26.62
C HIS A 247 -13.71 3.25 -27.58
N SER A 248 -14.00 1.95 -27.48
CA SER A 248 -15.36 1.38 -27.47
C SER A 248 -15.29 -0.12 -27.73
N ARG A 249 -15.82 -0.91 -26.79
CA ARG A 249 -16.74 -2.03 -27.06
C ARG A 249 -17.17 -2.66 -25.73
N GLU A 250 -18.42 -2.39 -25.39
CA GLU A 250 -19.22 -3.20 -24.48
C GLU A 250 -19.22 -4.64 -25.00
N GLY A 251 -18.65 -5.56 -24.23
CA GLY A 251 -18.83 -6.99 -24.40
C GLY A 251 -19.90 -7.45 -23.41
N GLU A 252 -21.15 -7.53 -23.85
CA GLU A 252 -22.24 -8.12 -23.08
C GLU A 252 -21.94 -9.59 -22.77
N MET A 253 -22.08 -9.95 -21.50
CA MET A 253 -22.02 -11.32 -21.02
C MET A 253 -23.28 -12.07 -21.49
N LYS A 254 -23.11 -13.11 -22.32
CA LYS A 254 -24.21 -14.03 -22.61
C LYS A 254 -24.45 -14.91 -21.39
N MET A 255 -25.52 -14.64 -20.66
CA MET A 255 -26.07 -15.60 -19.70
C MET A 255 -26.60 -16.82 -20.47
N ILE A 256 -26.12 -18.00 -20.09
CA ILE A 256 -26.70 -19.31 -20.45
C ILE A 256 -27.31 -19.87 -19.18
#